data_AF-A0A534E4M0-F1
#
_entry.id   AF-A0A534E4M0-F1
#
_cell.length_a   1.000
_cell.length_b   1.000
_cell.length_c   1.000
_cell.angle_alpha   90.00
_cell.angle_beta   90.00
_cell.angle_gamma   90.00
#
_symmetry.space_group_name_H-M   'P 1'
#
loop_
_entity.id
_entity.type
_entity.pdbx_description
1 polymer ?
#
loop_
_entity_poly.entity_id
_entity_poly.type
_entity_poly.pdbx_seq_one_letter_code
_entity_poly.pdbx_strand_id
1 'polypeptide(L)'
;MDLSPILNPLNDAQRAAVTAPLGPVLVLAGAGSGKTRVLTHRIAWLIQAEGVSPHGILAVTFTNKAAGEMRGRVERLLGVPGGGLWIGTFHGIAHRLLRLHWREANLAQGFQILDSEDQQRLIKKVIRAAELDETRWVPREVQWFINANKDEGRRPGQLKDENDPTRRQLIRLYAAYQAACASSGVVDFAELLLRAFELWRDNPALLSHYRRRFQHVLVDEFQDTNAIQYEWIRQLAAPGPEAPPGQHAAAARSAAAAAASFPFVVGDDDQCLAAGTLVTLADGSKRPIEAVSPGDLVMSSYGSGALRPAKVTERLARERSGRMLTLYMRSGRSICSTPEHTHFAGYLLGETPQTYFLYLMHKESVGWRLGTSQVYTNGQEKPMLGFKQRSAQEHADGTWIIRTHSTENDARLDEMLTSLRYGLPPLPFSPRKGKAVNGLVHDAKYI
;
A
#
# COMPACT_ATOMS: atom_id res chain seq x y z
N MET A 1 -15.72 -30.27 8.04
CA MET A 1 -15.97 -29.00 7.34
C MET A 1 -15.38 -29.13 5.94
N ASP A 2 -16.09 -28.70 4.90
CA ASP A 2 -15.56 -28.76 3.53
C ASP A 2 -14.56 -27.63 3.30
N LEU A 3 -13.28 -27.97 3.15
CA LEU A 3 -12.18 -27.01 2.90
C LEU A 3 -11.98 -26.74 1.39
N SER A 4 -12.74 -27.42 0.54
CA SER A 4 -12.70 -27.26 -0.93
C SER A 4 -12.86 -25.80 -1.39
N PRO A 5 -13.75 -24.97 -0.81
CA PRO A 5 -13.90 -23.57 -1.21
C PRO A 5 -12.63 -22.72 -0.94
N ILE A 6 -11.84 -23.08 0.07
CA ILE A 6 -10.60 -22.38 0.41
C ILE A 6 -9.47 -22.80 -0.54
N LEU A 7 -9.35 -24.07 -0.91
CA LEU A 7 -8.17 -24.53 -1.65
C LEU A 7 -8.37 -24.70 -3.16
N ASN A 8 -9.54 -25.15 -3.62
CA ASN A 8 -9.78 -25.44 -5.05
C ASN A 8 -9.53 -24.25 -5.99
N PRO A 9 -9.80 -23.00 -5.59
CA PRO A 9 -9.57 -21.86 -6.48
C PRO A 9 -8.08 -21.50 -6.66
N LEU A 10 -7.17 -22.10 -5.87
CA LEU A 10 -5.75 -21.75 -5.80
C LEU A 10 -4.89 -22.66 -6.68
N ASN A 11 -3.85 -22.09 -7.29
CA ASN A 11 -2.79 -22.88 -7.92
C ASN A 11 -1.88 -23.54 -6.87
N ASP A 12 -0.97 -24.41 -7.29
CA ASP A 12 -0.12 -25.20 -6.38
C ASP A 12 0.76 -24.33 -5.46
N ALA A 13 1.35 -23.25 -5.99
CA ALA A 13 2.18 -22.34 -5.20
C ALA A 13 1.35 -21.56 -4.16
N GLN A 14 0.18 -21.06 -4.57
CA GLN A 14 -0.76 -20.37 -3.69
C GLN A 14 -1.29 -21.32 -2.60
N ARG A 15 -1.59 -22.57 -2.96
CA ARG A 15 -2.01 -23.62 -2.02
C ARG A 15 -0.92 -23.89 -1.00
N ALA A 16 0.33 -24.09 -1.45
CA ALA A 16 1.47 -24.30 -0.56
C ALA A 16 1.67 -23.14 0.42
N ALA A 17 1.51 -21.90 -0.03
CA ALA A 17 1.57 -20.73 0.83
C ALA A 17 0.41 -20.67 1.84
N VAL A 18 -0.82 -21.00 1.41
CA VAL A 18 -2.02 -20.99 2.27
C VAL A 18 -1.98 -22.11 3.31
N THR A 19 -1.46 -23.29 2.98
CA THR A 19 -1.37 -24.45 3.87
C THR A 19 -0.01 -24.59 4.57
N ALA A 20 0.83 -23.55 4.51
CA ALA A 20 2.13 -23.56 5.18
C ALA A 20 1.98 -23.84 6.69
N PRO A 21 2.94 -24.53 7.32
CA PRO A 21 2.88 -24.82 8.76
C PRO A 21 2.81 -23.53 9.58
N LEU A 22 2.34 -23.64 10.83
CA LEU A 22 2.32 -22.50 11.76
C LEU A 22 3.75 -22.06 12.05
N GLY A 23 4.06 -20.80 11.75
CA GLY A 23 5.40 -20.24 11.86
C GLY A 23 5.59 -18.99 11.00
N PRO A 24 6.78 -18.36 11.05
CA PRO A 24 7.13 -17.27 10.17
C PRO A 24 7.14 -17.72 8.70
N VAL A 25 6.42 -17.01 7.83
CA VAL A 25 6.37 -17.30 6.39
C VAL A 25 6.55 -16.00 5.61
N LEU A 26 7.45 -16.04 4.63
CA LEU A 26 7.64 -14.99 3.62
C LEU A 26 7.16 -15.51 2.27
N VAL A 27 6.17 -14.85 1.69
CA VAL A 27 5.68 -15.12 0.33
C VAL A 27 6.16 -14.00 -0.59
N LEU A 28 7.09 -14.32 -1.47
CA LEU A 28 7.59 -13.41 -2.51
C LEU A 28 6.84 -13.70 -3.80
N ALA A 29 6.10 -12.71 -4.31
CA ALA A 29 5.35 -12.87 -5.53
C ALA A 29 5.16 -11.54 -6.29
N GLY A 30 5.33 -11.60 -7.61
CA GLY A 30 5.18 -10.46 -8.53
C GLY A 30 3.80 -9.78 -8.51
N ALA A 31 3.66 -8.65 -9.19
CA ALA A 31 2.38 -8.01 -9.42
C ALA A 31 1.38 -8.97 -10.11
N GLY A 32 0.10 -8.89 -9.77
CA GLY A 32 -0.94 -9.75 -10.39
C GLY A 32 -0.92 -11.24 -9.99
N SER A 33 0.07 -11.72 -9.23
CA SER A 33 0.23 -13.12 -8.81
C SER A 33 -0.81 -13.62 -7.78
N GLY A 34 -1.67 -12.73 -7.29
CA GLY A 34 -2.68 -13.04 -6.28
C GLY A 34 -2.20 -12.96 -4.83
N LYS A 35 -1.22 -12.11 -4.51
CA LYS A 35 -0.74 -11.82 -3.13
C LYS A 35 -1.87 -11.67 -2.11
N THR A 36 -2.77 -10.71 -2.34
CA THR A 36 -3.93 -10.47 -1.46
C THR A 36 -4.88 -11.68 -1.42
N ARG A 37 -4.98 -12.46 -2.50
CA ARG A 37 -5.78 -13.70 -2.51
C ARG A 37 -5.17 -14.73 -1.55
N VAL A 38 -3.86 -14.97 -1.63
CA VAL A 38 -3.13 -15.86 -0.70
C VAL A 38 -3.38 -15.43 0.75
N LEU A 39 -3.26 -14.13 1.06
CA LEU A 39 -3.55 -13.61 2.40
C LEU A 39 -4.97 -13.91 2.88
N THR A 40 -5.98 -13.60 2.07
CA THR A 40 -7.39 -13.83 2.45
C THR A 40 -7.71 -15.32 2.65
N HIS A 41 -7.16 -16.18 1.79
CA HIS A 41 -7.33 -17.63 1.90
C HIS A 41 -6.54 -18.21 3.08
N ARG A 42 -5.36 -17.64 3.42
CA ARG A 42 -4.61 -18.01 4.62
C ARG A 42 -5.38 -17.67 5.88
N ILE A 43 -6.03 -16.51 5.96
CA ILE A 43 -6.89 -16.16 7.10
C ILE A 43 -8.04 -17.17 7.25
N ALA A 44 -8.71 -17.52 6.14
CA ALA A 44 -9.78 -18.50 6.15
C ALA A 44 -9.28 -19.90 6.57
N TRP A 45 -8.10 -20.31 6.09
CA TRP A 45 -7.45 -21.58 6.46
C TRP A 45 -7.13 -21.63 7.95
N LEU A 46 -6.51 -20.58 8.50
CA LEU A 46 -6.20 -20.51 9.93
C LEU A 46 -7.46 -20.70 10.79
N ILE A 47 -8.58 -20.11 10.40
CA ILE A 47 -9.83 -20.21 11.16
C ILE A 47 -10.49 -21.58 11.00
N GLN A 48 -10.68 -22.06 9.77
CA GLN A 48 -11.48 -23.27 9.51
C GLN A 48 -10.70 -24.59 9.65
N ALA A 49 -9.42 -24.61 9.26
CA ALA A 49 -8.59 -25.81 9.29
C ALA A 49 -7.76 -25.90 10.57
N GLU A 50 -7.11 -24.80 10.98
CA GLU A 50 -6.23 -24.77 12.16
C GLU A 50 -6.97 -24.42 13.46
N GLY A 51 -8.26 -24.07 13.38
CA GLY A 51 -9.09 -23.75 14.56
C GLY A 51 -8.68 -22.45 15.28
N VAL A 52 -7.96 -21.54 14.61
CA VAL A 52 -7.51 -20.28 15.18
C VAL A 52 -8.71 -19.36 15.43
N SER A 53 -8.77 -18.78 16.63
CA SER A 53 -9.79 -17.77 16.95
C SER A 53 -9.64 -16.54 16.04
N PRO A 54 -10.72 -16.02 15.43
CA PRO A 54 -10.69 -14.77 14.66
C PRO A 54 -10.10 -13.58 15.44
N HIS A 55 -10.24 -13.58 16.76
CA HIS A 55 -9.67 -12.55 17.65
C HIS A 55 -8.14 -12.55 17.70
N GLY A 56 -7.51 -13.66 17.33
CA GLY A 56 -6.06 -13.83 17.35
C GLY A 56 -5.36 -13.57 16.02
N ILE A 57 -6.09 -13.02 15.04
CA ILE A 57 -5.58 -12.68 13.72
C ILE A 57 -5.56 -11.15 13.55
N LEU A 58 -4.37 -10.63 13.25
CA LEU A 58 -4.13 -9.26 12.81
C LEU A 58 -3.72 -9.29 11.34
N ALA A 59 -4.43 -8.57 10.47
CA ALA A 59 -4.06 -8.41 9.07
C ALA A 59 -3.93 -6.93 8.72
N VAL A 60 -2.77 -6.55 8.16
CA VAL A 60 -2.41 -5.16 7.89
C VAL A 60 -2.12 -4.98 6.40
N THR A 61 -2.55 -3.84 5.85
CA THR A 61 -2.27 -3.41 4.47
C THR A 61 -2.04 -1.89 4.41
N PHE A 62 -1.75 -1.34 3.24
CA PHE A 62 -1.41 0.08 3.08
C PHE A 62 -2.62 0.98 2.86
N THR A 63 -3.66 0.49 2.18
CA THR A 63 -4.80 1.33 1.79
C THR A 63 -6.11 0.89 2.44
N ASN A 64 -6.99 1.86 2.72
CA ASN A 64 -8.32 1.56 3.25
C ASN A 64 -9.15 0.72 2.28
N LYS A 65 -8.97 0.93 0.97
CA LYS A 65 -9.60 0.12 -0.09
C LYS A 65 -9.15 -1.34 0.00
N ALA A 66 -7.84 -1.58 0.07
CA ALA A 66 -7.30 -2.94 0.21
C ALA A 66 -7.79 -3.61 1.51
N ALA A 67 -7.86 -2.87 2.62
CA ALA A 67 -8.38 -3.40 3.89
C ALA A 67 -9.87 -3.78 3.78
N GLY A 68 -10.67 -2.95 3.12
CA GLY A 68 -12.09 -3.22 2.85
C GLY A 68 -12.28 -4.44 1.95
N GLU A 69 -11.55 -4.51 0.85
CA GLU A 69 -11.59 -5.66 -0.06
C GLU A 69 -11.13 -6.96 0.61
N MET A 70 -10.04 -6.90 1.38
CA MET A 70 -9.52 -8.05 2.14
C MET A 70 -10.57 -8.55 3.13
N ARG A 71 -11.22 -7.65 3.87
CA ARG A 71 -12.33 -8.00 4.79
C ARG A 71 -13.48 -8.67 4.05
N GLY A 72 -14.00 -8.06 2.99
CA GLY A 72 -15.12 -8.61 2.23
C GLY A 72 -14.81 -9.96 1.56
N ARG A 73 -13.53 -10.23 1.21
CA ARG A 73 -13.10 -11.55 0.73
C ARG A 73 -13.09 -12.59 1.85
N VAL A 74 -12.54 -12.26 3.01
CA VAL A 74 -12.50 -13.16 4.18
C VAL A 74 -13.92 -13.50 4.63
N GLU A 75 -14.83 -12.53 4.71
CA GLU A 75 -16.22 -12.75 5.11
C GLU A 75 -16.97 -13.70 4.17
N ARG A 76 -16.76 -13.54 2.85
CA ARG A 76 -17.33 -14.46 1.86
C ARG A 76 -16.78 -15.88 1.98
N LEU A 77 -15.48 -16.04 2.26
CA LEU A 77 -14.87 -17.36 2.46
C LEU A 77 -15.34 -18.04 3.74
N LEU A 78 -15.58 -17.27 4.81
CA LEU A 78 -16.02 -17.79 6.11
C LEU A 78 -17.53 -17.99 6.18
N GLY A 79 -18.32 -17.34 5.33
CA GLY A 79 -19.79 -17.39 5.35
C GLY A 79 -20.41 -16.69 6.57
N VAL A 80 -19.61 -15.96 7.35
CA VAL A 80 -20.04 -15.21 8.53
C VAL A 80 -19.34 -13.84 8.57
N PRO A 81 -19.95 -12.82 9.20
CA PRO A 81 -19.27 -11.55 9.43
C PRO A 81 -17.95 -11.78 10.17
N GLY A 82 -16.90 -11.04 9.80
CA GLY A 82 -15.54 -11.18 10.36
C GLY A 82 -15.41 -10.64 11.78
N GLY A 83 -16.42 -10.83 12.63
CA GLY A 83 -16.49 -10.35 13.99
C GLY A 83 -15.25 -10.77 14.76
N GLY A 84 -14.47 -9.80 15.23
CA GLY A 84 -13.28 -10.03 16.04
C GLY A 84 -11.94 -9.95 15.31
N LEU A 85 -11.91 -10.06 13.98
CA LEU A 85 -10.71 -9.88 13.17
C LEU A 85 -10.23 -8.43 13.19
N TRP A 86 -8.93 -8.25 13.29
CA TRP A 86 -8.30 -6.93 13.13
C TRP A 86 -7.73 -6.83 11.72
N ILE A 87 -8.56 -6.42 10.76
CA ILE A 87 -8.14 -6.13 9.37
C ILE A 87 -8.16 -4.62 9.17
N GLY A 88 -7.06 -4.02 8.74
CA GLY A 88 -6.99 -2.56 8.59
C GLY A 88 -5.69 -2.07 7.98
N THR A 89 -5.56 -0.74 7.86
CA THR A 89 -4.28 -0.10 7.55
C THR A 89 -3.42 0.02 8.80
N PHE A 90 -2.11 0.19 8.66
CA PHE A 90 -1.21 0.49 9.79
C PHE A 90 -1.77 1.60 10.68
N HIS A 91 -2.17 2.71 10.07
CA HIS A 91 -2.76 3.85 10.77
C HIS A 91 -4.13 3.55 11.38
N GLY A 92 -4.99 2.78 10.69
CA GLY A 92 -6.28 2.38 11.23
C GLY A 92 -6.17 1.48 12.45
N ILE A 93 -5.24 0.52 12.43
CA ILE A 93 -4.94 -0.36 13.56
C ILE A 93 -4.28 0.42 14.70
N ALA A 94 -3.30 1.28 14.42
CA ALA A 94 -2.66 2.13 15.41
C ALA A 94 -3.67 3.07 16.09
N HIS A 95 -4.53 3.71 15.30
CA HIS A 95 -5.62 4.54 15.82
C HIS A 95 -6.56 3.74 16.74
N ARG A 96 -7.00 2.54 16.30
CA ARG A 96 -7.84 1.66 17.14
C ARG A 96 -7.15 1.30 18.45
N LEU A 97 -5.87 0.96 18.41
CA LEU A 97 -5.07 0.61 19.59
C LEU A 97 -4.98 1.80 20.55
N LEU A 98 -4.64 2.99 20.05
CA LEU A 98 -4.51 4.21 20.84
C LEU A 98 -5.85 4.68 21.43
N ARG A 99 -6.97 4.43 20.76
CA ARG A 99 -8.31 4.72 21.31
C ARG A 99 -8.64 3.82 22.49
N LEU A 100 -8.27 2.54 22.43
CA LEU A 100 -8.49 1.59 23.51
C LEU A 100 -7.60 1.87 24.72
N HIS A 101 -6.36 2.31 24.48
CA HIS A 101 -5.33 2.52 25.51
C HIS A 101 -4.87 3.97 25.58
N TRP A 102 -5.83 4.91 25.52
CA TRP A 102 -5.51 6.34 25.46
C TRP A 102 -4.78 6.81 26.72
N ARG A 103 -5.07 6.20 27.88
CA ARG A 103 -4.44 6.54 29.16
C ARG A 103 -2.97 6.11 29.17
N GLU A 104 -2.73 4.86 28.81
CA GLU A 104 -1.40 4.24 28.73
C GLU A 104 -0.54 4.90 27.64
N ALA A 105 -1.18 5.41 26.58
CA ALA A 105 -0.52 6.17 25.52
C ALA A 105 -0.27 7.65 25.90
N ASN A 106 -0.71 8.10 27.08
CA ASN A 106 -0.66 9.50 27.51
C ASN A 106 -1.28 10.45 26.48
N LEU A 107 -2.47 10.10 25.99
CA LEU A 107 -3.27 10.89 25.05
C LEU A 107 -4.54 11.39 25.73
N ALA A 108 -5.19 12.40 25.16
CA ALA A 108 -6.53 12.80 25.61
C ALA A 108 -7.57 11.73 25.22
N GLN A 109 -8.53 11.46 26.11
CA GLN A 109 -9.72 10.69 25.73
C GLN A 109 -10.43 11.43 24.59
N GLY A 110 -10.58 10.77 23.43
CA GLY A 110 -11.20 11.45 22.30
C GLY A 110 -10.25 12.36 21.50
N PHE A 111 -8.92 12.22 21.61
CA PHE A 111 -7.94 13.00 20.82
C PHE A 111 -8.32 13.16 19.33
N GLN A 112 -8.07 14.34 18.77
CA GLN A 112 -8.41 14.63 17.37
C GLN A 112 -7.22 14.33 16.46
N ILE A 113 -7.50 13.85 15.24
CA ILE A 113 -6.47 13.58 14.24
C ILE A 113 -6.31 14.83 13.37
N LEU A 114 -5.08 15.35 13.27
CA LEU A 114 -4.77 16.44 12.35
C LEU A 114 -4.54 15.88 10.94
N ASP A 115 -5.20 16.49 9.95
CA ASP A 115 -4.81 16.31 8.56
C ASP A 115 -3.55 17.13 8.22
N SER A 116 -3.10 17.04 6.96
CA SER A 116 -1.89 17.75 6.54
C SER A 116 -2.04 19.28 6.58
N GLU A 117 -3.22 19.83 6.32
CA GLU A 117 -3.43 21.27 6.33
C GLU A 117 -3.48 21.82 7.76
N ASP A 118 -4.20 21.12 8.64
CA ASP A 118 -4.29 21.48 10.05
C ASP A 118 -2.94 21.33 10.76
N GLN A 119 -2.15 20.32 10.39
CA GLN A 119 -0.76 20.20 10.85
C GLN A 119 0.06 21.44 10.42
N GLN A 120 -0.02 21.88 9.16
CA GLN A 120 0.70 23.08 8.70
C GLN A 120 0.23 24.35 9.41
N ARG A 121 -1.08 24.49 9.67
CA ARG A 121 -1.64 25.62 10.41
C ARG A 121 -1.10 25.67 11.84
N LEU A 122 -0.98 24.52 12.50
CA LEU A 122 -0.40 24.45 13.85
C LEU A 122 1.10 24.78 13.83
N ILE A 123 1.85 24.25 12.87
CA ILE A 123 3.27 24.57 12.70
C ILE A 123 3.48 26.07 12.46
N LYS A 124 2.63 26.70 11.64
CA LYS A 124 2.65 28.15 11.42
C LYS A 124 2.47 28.94 12.72
N LYS A 125 1.55 28.50 13.59
CA LYS A 125 1.36 29.12 14.92
C LYS A 125 2.60 28.95 15.80
N VAL A 126 3.24 27.78 15.77
CA VAL A 126 4.49 27.50 16.50
C VAL A 126 5.64 28.39 16.03
N ILE A 127 5.79 28.58 14.72
CA ILE A 127 6.82 29.46 14.13
C ILE A 127 6.61 30.91 14.59
N ARG A 128 5.37 31.41 14.53
CA ARG A 128 5.02 32.76 15.00
C ARG A 128 5.29 32.95 16.49
N ALA A 129 4.92 31.96 17.31
CA ALA A 129 5.13 32.00 18.76
C ALA A 129 6.62 31.99 19.13
N ALA A 130 7.49 31.46 18.26
CA ALA A 130 8.94 31.49 18.41
C ALA A 130 9.60 32.76 17.83
N GLU A 131 8.80 33.74 17.38
CA GLU A 131 9.26 34.99 16.77
C GLU A 131 10.17 34.78 15.54
N LEU A 132 9.89 33.72 14.77
CA LEU A 132 10.64 33.36 13.57
C LEU A 132 9.95 33.83 12.28
N ASP A 133 10.76 34.15 11.28
CA ASP A 133 10.29 34.53 9.94
C ASP A 133 9.76 33.32 9.17
N GLU A 134 8.50 33.39 8.72
CA GLU A 134 7.81 32.36 7.92
C GLU A 134 8.38 32.17 6.51
N THR A 135 9.12 33.16 5.99
CA THR A 135 9.80 33.05 4.70
C THR A 135 11.08 32.23 4.80
N ARG A 136 11.75 32.29 5.96
CA ARG A 136 12.94 31.49 6.26
C ARG A 136 12.57 30.11 6.80
N TRP A 137 11.51 30.02 7.61
CA TRP A 137 11.01 28.79 8.21
C TRP A 137 9.66 28.44 7.61
N VAL A 138 9.69 27.82 6.43
CA VAL A 138 8.46 27.52 5.69
C VAL A 138 7.70 26.38 6.40
N PRO A 139 6.42 26.56 6.80
CA PRO A 139 5.68 25.55 7.57
C PRO A 139 5.64 24.15 6.95
N ARG A 140 5.58 24.08 5.61
CA ARG A 140 5.61 22.82 4.85
C ARG A 140 6.95 22.08 4.99
N GLU A 141 8.07 22.79 5.01
CA GLU A 141 9.41 22.19 5.17
C GLU A 141 9.61 21.69 6.61
N VAL A 142 9.14 22.46 7.59
CA VAL A 142 9.14 22.04 9.00
C VAL A 142 8.26 20.81 9.19
N GLN A 143 7.07 20.77 8.57
CA GLN A 143 6.20 19.60 8.57
C GLN A 143 6.91 18.36 8.02
N TRP A 144 7.61 18.50 6.90
CA TRP A 144 8.39 17.41 6.30
C TRP A 144 9.49 16.90 7.21
N PHE A 145 10.23 17.79 7.86
CA PHE A 145 11.25 17.42 8.83
C PHE A 145 10.63 16.64 10.01
N ILE A 146 9.51 17.12 10.55
CA ILE A 146 8.81 16.47 11.66
C ILE A 146 8.35 15.07 11.27
N ASN A 147 7.64 14.94 10.14
CA ASN A 147 7.08 13.66 9.71
C ASN A 147 8.19 12.65 9.38
N ALA A 148 9.26 13.07 8.71
CA ALA A 148 10.38 12.19 8.40
C ALA A 148 11.07 11.64 9.66
N ASN A 149 11.25 12.47 10.70
CA ASN A 149 11.81 11.98 11.95
C ASN A 149 10.84 11.03 12.69
N LYS A 150 9.53 11.27 12.62
CA LYS A 150 8.53 10.35 13.20
C LYS A 150 8.46 9.00 12.48
N ASP A 151 8.55 9.01 11.15
CA ASP A 151 8.59 7.78 10.32
C ASP A 151 9.82 6.92 10.64
N GLU A 152 10.92 7.57 11.06
CA GLU A 152 12.16 6.96 11.56
C GLU A 152 12.11 6.61 13.06
N GLY A 153 11.01 6.89 13.74
CA GLY A 153 10.84 6.62 15.17
C GLY A 153 11.61 7.56 16.11
N ARG A 154 12.01 8.75 15.64
CA ARG A 154 12.88 9.68 16.38
C ARG A 154 12.10 10.85 16.98
N ARG A 155 12.19 10.99 18.30
CA ARG A 155 11.72 12.15 19.07
C ARG A 155 12.77 13.27 19.06
N PRO A 156 12.39 14.54 19.30
CA PRO A 156 13.29 15.69 19.25
C PRO A 156 14.53 15.52 20.13
N GLY A 157 14.38 14.94 21.32
CA GLY A 157 15.48 14.69 22.25
C GLY A 157 16.51 13.65 21.79
N GLN A 158 16.20 12.86 20.75
CA GLN A 158 17.11 11.88 20.17
C GLN A 158 17.88 12.45 18.96
N LEU A 159 17.51 13.64 18.49
CA LEU A 159 18.14 14.25 17.32
C LEU A 159 19.39 15.02 17.74
N LYS A 160 20.48 14.81 16.99
CA LYS A 160 21.70 15.60 17.11
C LYS A 160 21.65 16.73 16.09
N ASP A 161 22.06 17.93 16.49
CA ASP A 161 22.09 19.10 15.62
C ASP A 161 23.26 19.09 14.62
N GLU A 162 24.24 18.20 14.81
CA GLU A 162 25.39 17.99 13.91
C GLU A 162 26.18 19.29 13.65
N ASN A 163 26.20 20.19 14.63
CA ASN A 163 26.76 21.55 14.53
C ASN A 163 26.13 22.45 13.44
N ASP A 164 24.97 22.08 12.90
CA ASP A 164 24.20 22.91 11.97
C ASP A 164 23.16 23.76 12.73
N PRO A 165 23.30 25.11 12.72
CA PRO A 165 22.33 26.01 13.34
C PRO A 165 20.91 25.86 12.79
N THR A 166 20.77 25.51 11.51
CA THR A 166 19.47 25.33 10.86
C THR A 166 18.77 24.09 11.41
N ARG A 167 19.48 22.96 11.43
CA ARG A 167 19.02 21.71 12.04
C ARG A 167 18.69 21.88 13.51
N ARG A 168 19.51 22.60 14.28
CA ARG A 168 19.22 22.92 15.70
C ARG A 168 17.87 23.62 15.85
N GLN A 169 17.57 24.58 14.98
CA GLN A 169 16.31 25.30 15.04
C GLN A 169 15.12 24.43 14.60
N LEU A 170 15.29 23.55 13.62
CA LEU A 170 14.27 22.55 13.25
C LEU A 170 13.94 21.59 14.41
N ILE A 171 14.95 21.14 15.16
CA ILE A 171 14.76 20.30 16.35
C ILE A 171 13.94 21.05 17.42
N ARG A 172 14.23 22.34 17.65
CA ARG A 172 13.46 23.19 18.57
C ARG A 172 12.01 23.38 18.12
N LEU A 173 11.79 23.64 16.83
CA LEU A 173 10.45 23.74 16.26
C LEU A 173 9.67 22.43 16.39
N TYR A 174 10.33 21.29 16.18
CA TYR A 174 9.72 19.97 16.39
C TYR A 174 9.31 19.75 17.86
N ALA A 175 10.17 20.11 18.81
CA ALA A 175 9.84 20.03 20.24
C ALA A 175 8.65 20.93 20.62
N ALA A 176 8.66 22.19 20.16
CA ALA A 176 7.58 23.13 20.40
C ALA A 176 6.26 22.68 19.77
N TYR A 177 6.31 22.12 18.56
CA TYR A 177 5.16 21.52 17.89
C TYR A 177 4.58 20.35 18.68
N GLN A 178 5.41 19.44 19.20
CA GLN A 178 4.92 18.34 20.04
C GLN A 178 4.24 18.82 21.33
N ALA A 179 4.82 19.84 21.98
CA ALA A 179 4.20 20.44 23.16
C ALA A 179 2.83 21.04 22.84
N ALA A 180 2.71 21.74 21.71
CA ALA A 180 1.45 22.32 21.24
C ALA A 180 0.40 21.25 20.89
N CYS A 181 0.81 20.13 20.29
CA CYS A 181 -0.08 19.00 20.05
C CYS A 181 -0.59 18.38 21.35
N ALA A 182 0.31 18.15 22.31
CA ALA A 182 -0.03 17.57 23.60
C ALA A 182 -1.00 18.46 24.40
N SER A 183 -0.74 19.78 24.47
CA SER A 183 -1.63 20.73 25.16
C SER A 183 -3.01 20.83 24.52
N SER A 184 -3.11 20.61 23.21
CA SER A 184 -4.35 20.71 22.45
C SER A 184 -5.09 19.36 22.34
N GLY A 185 -4.51 18.26 22.84
CA GLY A 185 -5.09 16.92 22.73
C GLY A 185 -5.23 16.43 21.28
N VAL A 186 -4.29 16.81 20.40
CA VAL A 186 -4.32 16.47 18.97
C VAL A 186 -3.12 15.60 18.57
N VAL A 187 -3.31 14.80 17.53
CA VAL A 187 -2.36 13.79 17.06
C VAL A 187 -2.30 13.87 15.54
N ASP A 188 -1.12 14.07 14.94
CA ASP A 188 -0.97 13.98 13.48
C ASP A 188 -0.86 12.52 13.00
N PHE A 189 -0.92 12.33 11.69
CA PHE A 189 -0.94 10.99 11.10
C PHE A 189 0.30 10.16 11.44
N ALA A 190 1.50 10.76 11.36
CA ALA A 190 2.76 10.08 11.71
C ALA A 190 2.86 9.77 13.22
N GLU A 191 2.26 10.62 14.07
CA GLU A 191 2.18 10.39 15.51
C GLU A 191 1.40 9.12 15.86
N LEU A 192 0.39 8.73 15.09
CA LEU A 192 -0.37 7.50 15.35
C LEU A 192 0.55 6.27 15.41
N LEU A 193 1.47 6.16 14.45
CA LEU A 193 2.39 5.01 14.37
C LEU A 193 3.45 5.08 15.47
N LEU A 194 4.10 6.24 15.62
CA LEU A 194 5.14 6.41 16.64
C LEU A 194 4.58 6.19 18.05
N ARG A 195 3.40 6.75 18.35
CA ARG A 195 2.77 6.58 19.66
C ARG A 195 2.31 5.15 19.90
N ALA A 196 1.80 4.46 18.88
CA ALA A 196 1.43 3.04 18.99
C ALA A 196 2.66 2.14 19.23
N PHE A 197 3.79 2.47 18.59
CA PHE A 197 5.07 1.82 18.83
C PHE A 197 5.56 2.03 20.27
N GLU A 198 5.56 3.28 20.75
CA GLU A 198 5.97 3.64 22.11
C GLU A 198 5.06 3.02 23.17
N LEU A 199 3.75 2.97 22.92
CA LEU A 199 2.78 2.33 23.81
C LEU A 199 3.19 0.89 24.15
N TRP A 200 3.61 0.10 23.16
CA TRP A 200 4.06 -1.27 23.42
C TRP A 200 5.47 -1.34 23.99
N ARG A 201 6.39 -0.50 23.50
CA ARG A 201 7.77 -0.43 23.98
C ARG A 201 7.83 -0.13 25.49
N ASP A 202 7.01 0.82 25.92
CA ASP A 202 7.02 1.36 27.26
C ASP A 202 6.05 0.62 28.20
N ASN A 203 5.17 -0.26 27.66
CA ASN A 203 4.26 -1.09 28.45
C ASN A 203 4.41 -2.60 28.10
N PRO A 204 5.45 -3.29 28.63
CA PRO A 204 5.71 -4.70 28.32
C PRO A 204 4.56 -5.65 28.66
N ALA A 205 3.78 -5.35 29.70
CA ALA A 205 2.60 -6.13 30.09
C ALA A 205 1.50 -6.05 29.02
N LEU A 206 1.29 -4.86 28.45
CA LEU A 206 0.32 -4.63 27.38
C LEU A 206 0.77 -5.30 26.08
N LEU A 207 2.05 -5.15 25.72
CA LEU A 207 2.64 -5.87 24.60
C LEU A 207 2.46 -7.40 24.77
N SER A 208 2.71 -7.93 25.97
CA SER A 208 2.52 -9.35 26.26
C SER A 208 1.07 -9.81 26.09
N HIS A 209 0.09 -8.96 26.45
CA HIS A 209 -1.32 -9.24 26.17
C HIS A 209 -1.57 -9.34 24.66
N TYR A 210 -1.05 -8.39 23.87
CA TYR A 210 -1.26 -8.36 22.43
C TYR A 210 -0.51 -9.46 21.67
N ARG A 211 0.67 -9.88 22.13
CA ARG A 211 1.38 -11.06 21.59
C ARG A 211 0.59 -12.35 21.78
N ARG A 212 0.05 -12.58 23.00
CA ARG A 212 -0.82 -13.73 23.27
C ARG A 212 -2.12 -13.70 22.49
N ARG A 213 -2.66 -12.49 22.27
CA ARG A 213 -3.86 -12.28 21.46
C ARG A 213 -3.54 -12.58 20.00
N PHE A 214 -2.71 -11.77 19.36
CA PHE A 214 -2.40 -11.84 17.94
C PHE A 214 -1.36 -12.90 17.63
N GLN A 215 -1.74 -14.17 17.73
CA GLN A 215 -0.87 -15.30 17.39
C GLN A 215 -0.49 -15.32 15.91
N HIS A 216 -1.32 -14.74 15.05
CA HIS A 216 -1.05 -14.62 13.61
C HIS A 216 -1.09 -13.16 13.17
N VAL A 217 0.02 -12.71 12.59
CA VAL A 217 0.15 -11.35 12.05
C VAL A 217 0.40 -11.46 10.56
N LEU A 218 -0.53 -10.99 9.74
CA LEU A 218 -0.43 -11.02 8.30
C LEU A 218 -0.20 -9.60 7.76
N VAL A 219 0.78 -9.41 6.88
CA VAL A 219 1.09 -8.10 6.30
C VAL A 219 1.11 -8.20 4.78
N ASP A 220 0.28 -7.39 4.13
CA ASP A 220 0.26 -7.18 2.68
C ASP A 220 1.21 -6.05 2.28
N GLU A 221 1.72 -6.12 1.05
CA GLU A 221 2.66 -5.14 0.48
C GLU A 221 3.83 -4.80 1.41
N PHE A 222 4.47 -5.81 2.00
CA PHE A 222 5.49 -5.62 3.03
C PHE A 222 6.67 -4.75 2.56
N GLN A 223 6.95 -4.71 1.25
CA GLN A 223 8.00 -3.87 0.66
C GLN A 223 7.77 -2.36 0.84
N ASP A 224 6.52 -1.92 1.07
CA ASP A 224 6.20 -0.51 1.22
C ASP A 224 6.35 -0.02 2.68
N THR A 225 6.80 -0.89 3.60
CA THR A 225 6.90 -0.56 5.04
C THR A 225 8.03 0.40 5.35
N ASN A 226 7.73 1.44 6.13
CA ASN A 226 8.76 2.33 6.69
C ASN A 226 9.35 1.77 8.01
N ALA A 227 10.38 2.42 8.54
CA ALA A 227 11.10 1.96 9.73
C ALA A 227 10.17 1.77 10.94
N ILE A 228 9.30 2.73 11.24
CA ILE A 228 8.40 2.63 12.41
C ILE A 228 7.34 1.53 12.24
N GLN A 229 6.80 1.33 11.03
CA GLN A 229 5.86 0.25 10.73
C GLN A 229 6.51 -1.12 10.92
N TYR A 230 7.74 -1.27 10.40
CA TYR A 230 8.54 -2.47 10.56
C TYR A 230 8.81 -2.75 12.04
N GLU A 231 9.36 -1.78 12.78
CA GLU A 231 9.67 -1.95 14.20
C GLU A 231 8.43 -2.25 15.06
N TRP A 232 7.28 -1.67 14.71
CA TRP A 232 6.02 -1.93 15.39
C TRP A 232 5.52 -3.37 15.20
N ILE A 233 5.58 -3.90 13.97
CA ILE A 233 5.24 -5.31 13.70
C ILE A 233 6.28 -6.25 14.33
N ARG A 234 7.56 -5.88 14.27
CA ARG A 234 8.66 -6.63 14.88
C ARG A 234 8.47 -6.80 16.39
N GLN A 235 7.89 -5.82 17.09
CA GLN A 235 7.56 -5.98 18.50
C GLN A 235 6.55 -7.12 18.75
N LEU A 236 5.58 -7.37 17.86
CA LEU A 236 4.67 -8.52 18.01
C LEU A 236 5.37 -9.85 17.70
N ALA A 237 6.20 -9.88 16.66
CA ALA A 237 6.87 -11.09 16.19
C ALA A 237 8.13 -11.48 16.99
N ALA A 238 8.74 -10.54 17.70
CA ALA A 238 9.96 -10.82 18.46
C ALA A 238 9.66 -11.76 19.64
N PRO A 239 10.50 -12.79 19.88
CA PRO A 239 10.42 -13.56 21.11
C PRO A 239 10.56 -12.63 22.32
N GLY A 240 9.90 -12.97 23.44
CA GLY A 240 9.99 -12.22 24.70
C GLY A 240 11.44 -11.89 25.12
N PRO A 241 11.66 -10.88 25.98
CA PRO A 241 13.00 -10.48 26.39
C PRO A 241 13.79 -11.69 26.91
N GLU A 242 15.04 -11.82 26.46
CA GLU A 242 15.95 -12.86 26.93
C GLU A 242 16.13 -12.72 28.45
N ALA A 243 15.88 -13.81 29.18
CA ALA A 243 16.18 -13.85 30.60
C ALA A 243 17.69 -13.64 30.82
N PRO A 244 18.12 -12.95 31.89
CA PRO A 244 19.53 -12.74 32.20
C PRO A 244 20.31 -14.07 32.25
N PRO A 245 21.63 -14.07 32.00
CA PRO A 245 22.42 -15.30 31.94
C PRO A 245 22.46 -15.95 33.33
N GLY A 246 21.56 -16.89 33.60
CA GLY A 246 21.44 -17.56 34.90
C GLY A 246 20.26 -18.53 34.93
N GLN A 247 20.58 -19.82 34.97
CA GLN A 247 19.75 -21.00 35.25
C GLN A 247 18.22 -20.87 35.01
N HIS A 248 17.81 -21.33 33.82
CA HIS A 248 16.48 -21.68 33.27
C HIS A 248 16.23 -21.12 31.85
N ALA A 249 17.29 -20.76 31.12
CA ALA A 249 17.21 -20.19 29.77
C ALA A 249 16.54 -21.10 28.72
N ALA A 250 16.51 -22.42 28.87
CA ALA A 250 15.87 -23.31 27.88
C ALA A 250 14.33 -23.32 27.99
N ALA A 251 13.79 -23.40 29.21
CA ALA A 251 12.35 -23.34 29.46
C ALA A 251 11.79 -21.93 29.19
N ALA A 252 12.54 -20.88 29.56
CA ALA A 252 12.19 -19.50 29.25
C ALA A 252 12.22 -19.20 27.74
N ARG A 253 13.21 -19.74 26.99
CA ARG A 253 13.25 -19.65 25.51
C ARG A 253 12.10 -20.40 24.85
N SER A 254 11.74 -21.58 25.37
CA SER A 254 10.58 -22.36 24.90
C SER A 254 9.26 -21.62 25.15
N ALA A 255 9.06 -21.02 26.33
CA ALA A 255 7.86 -20.25 26.65
C ALA A 255 7.80 -18.90 25.91
N ALA A 256 8.94 -18.23 25.71
CA ALA A 256 9.03 -16.98 24.93
C ALA A 256 8.84 -17.21 23.43
N ALA A 257 9.31 -18.34 22.88
CA ALA A 257 9.01 -18.77 21.52
C ALA A 257 7.55 -19.23 21.35
N ALA A 258 6.97 -19.86 22.37
CA ALA A 258 5.54 -20.23 22.39
C ALA A 258 4.59 -19.02 22.51
N ALA A 259 5.10 -17.85 22.94
CA ALA A 259 4.33 -16.61 23.07
C ALA A 259 4.58 -15.61 21.93
N ALA A 260 5.44 -15.94 20.96
CA ALA A 260 5.73 -15.07 19.82
C ALA A 260 4.62 -15.20 18.76
N SER A 261 4.19 -14.07 18.20
CA SER A 261 3.29 -14.06 17.05
C SER A 261 4.00 -14.65 15.83
N PHE A 262 3.27 -15.42 15.00
CA PHE A 262 3.78 -15.96 13.74
C PHE A 262 3.51 -14.96 12.59
N PRO A 263 4.52 -14.23 12.10
CA PRO A 263 4.33 -13.32 10.98
C PRO A 263 4.18 -14.09 9.66
N PHE A 264 3.16 -13.75 8.90
CA PHE A 264 2.96 -14.19 7.53
C PHE A 264 2.99 -12.95 6.63
N VAL A 265 4.13 -12.69 6.01
CA VAL A 265 4.35 -11.49 5.22
C VAL A 265 4.31 -11.83 3.74
N VAL A 266 3.58 -11.03 2.98
CA VAL A 266 3.55 -11.13 1.53
C VAL A 266 4.11 -9.84 0.95
N GLY A 267 5.01 -9.99 -0.01
CA GLY A 267 5.66 -8.86 -0.65
C GLY A 267 6.12 -9.21 -2.05
N ASP A 268 6.58 -8.19 -2.75
CA ASP A 268 7.12 -8.32 -4.10
C ASP A 268 8.62 -7.97 -4.07
N ASP A 269 9.48 -8.96 -4.30
CA ASP A 269 10.91 -8.70 -4.54
C ASP A 269 11.17 -8.30 -5.99
N ASP A 270 10.22 -8.50 -6.91
CA ASP A 270 10.34 -8.21 -8.34
C ASP A 270 10.19 -6.70 -8.67
N GLN A 271 10.19 -5.78 -7.70
CA GLN A 271 10.64 -4.39 -7.97
C GLN A 271 12.18 -4.30 -8.12
N CYS A 272 12.86 -5.42 -8.37
CA CYS A 272 14.24 -5.44 -8.83
C CYS A 272 14.36 -4.84 -10.23
N LEU A 273 15.22 -3.84 -10.39
CA LEU A 273 15.56 -3.30 -11.70
C LEU A 273 16.54 -4.25 -12.41
N ALA A 274 16.37 -4.44 -13.72
CA ALA A 274 17.30 -5.23 -14.52
C ALA A 274 18.70 -4.59 -14.54
N ALA A 275 19.75 -5.40 -14.71
CA ALA A 275 21.11 -4.90 -14.93
C ALA A 275 21.13 -3.89 -16.09
N GLY A 276 21.92 -2.82 -15.93
CA GLY A 276 21.96 -1.67 -16.82
C GLY A 276 20.88 -0.61 -16.56
N THR A 277 19.91 -0.86 -15.68
CA THR A 277 18.90 0.16 -15.35
C THR A 277 19.55 1.34 -14.63
N LEU A 278 19.40 2.54 -15.19
CA LEU A 278 19.99 3.76 -14.63
C LEU A 278 19.22 4.23 -13.40
N VAL A 279 19.86 4.13 -12.24
CA VAL A 279 19.40 4.68 -10.96
C VAL A 279 19.88 6.13 -10.85
N THR A 280 18.97 7.04 -10.49
CA THR A 280 19.30 8.44 -10.23
C THR A 280 19.77 8.59 -8.79
N LEU A 281 20.93 9.18 -8.59
CA LEU A 281 21.54 9.44 -7.29
C LEU A 281 21.06 10.79 -6.75
N ALA A 282 21.28 11.01 -5.46
CA ALA A 282 20.87 12.23 -4.76
C ALA A 282 21.51 13.51 -5.32
N ASP A 283 22.69 13.39 -5.92
CA ASP A 283 23.40 14.47 -6.63
C ASP A 283 22.91 14.68 -8.07
N GLY A 284 21.89 13.93 -8.50
CA GLY A 284 21.34 13.95 -9.86
C GLY A 284 22.13 13.14 -10.87
N SER A 285 23.29 12.60 -10.51
CA SER A 285 24.05 11.69 -11.37
C SER A 285 23.31 10.36 -11.56
N LYS A 286 23.67 9.60 -12.59
CA LYS A 286 23.04 8.32 -12.89
C LYS A 286 24.09 7.23 -13.01
N ARG A 287 23.83 6.10 -12.38
CA ARG A 287 24.66 4.89 -12.49
C ARG A 287 23.76 3.68 -12.76
N PRO A 288 24.23 2.68 -13.50
CA PRO A 288 23.49 1.44 -13.63
C PRO A 288 23.34 0.76 -12.26
N ILE A 289 22.21 0.06 -12.02
CA ILE A 289 21.85 -0.49 -10.70
C ILE A 289 22.94 -1.40 -10.12
N GLU A 290 23.64 -2.16 -10.95
CA GLU A 290 24.75 -3.02 -10.53
C GLU A 290 25.96 -2.26 -9.99
N ALA A 291 26.11 -0.98 -10.36
CA ALA A 291 27.17 -0.09 -9.87
C ALA A 291 26.76 0.70 -8.62
N VAL A 292 25.52 0.58 -8.15
CA VAL A 292 25.06 1.16 -6.89
C VAL A 292 25.54 0.28 -5.74
N SER A 293 26.15 0.90 -4.74
CA SER A 293 26.75 0.22 -3.59
C SER A 293 26.11 0.63 -2.27
N PRO A 294 26.11 -0.24 -1.24
CA PRO A 294 25.77 0.16 0.11
C PRO A 294 26.52 1.43 0.53
N GLY A 295 25.80 2.43 1.02
CA GLY A 295 26.33 3.75 1.34
C GLY A 295 25.98 4.85 0.33
N ASP A 296 25.69 4.51 -0.93
CA ASP A 296 25.24 5.48 -1.93
C ASP A 296 23.90 6.11 -1.52
N LEU A 297 23.68 7.37 -1.92
CA LEU A 297 22.40 8.06 -1.79
C LEU A 297 21.67 8.04 -3.14
N VAL A 298 20.56 7.31 -3.23
CA VAL A 298 19.72 7.20 -4.43
C VAL A 298 18.43 8.01 -4.27
N MET A 299 17.88 8.52 -5.37
CA MET A 299 16.55 9.14 -5.36
C MET A 299 15.49 8.04 -5.29
N SER A 300 14.79 7.95 -4.17
CA SER A 300 13.71 7.00 -3.94
C SER A 300 12.36 7.69 -3.77
N SER A 301 11.28 6.98 -4.09
CA SER A 301 9.90 7.43 -3.84
C SER A 301 9.67 7.56 -2.34
N TYR A 302 9.12 8.70 -1.90
CA TYR A 302 8.78 8.98 -0.51
C TYR A 302 7.24 9.14 -0.34
N GLY A 303 6.45 8.64 -1.28
CA GLY A 303 5.00 8.81 -1.31
C GLY A 303 4.54 10.14 -1.94
N SER A 304 3.25 10.23 -2.28
CA SER A 304 2.60 11.41 -2.90
C SER A 304 3.28 11.95 -4.17
N GLY A 305 4.01 11.08 -4.89
CA GLY A 305 4.73 11.43 -6.12
C GLY A 305 6.06 12.19 -5.92
N ALA A 306 6.54 12.34 -4.68
CA ALA A 306 7.81 13.01 -4.39
C ALA A 306 8.98 12.02 -4.33
N LEU A 307 10.16 12.45 -4.81
CA LEU A 307 11.42 11.71 -4.70
C LEU A 307 12.35 12.37 -3.66
N ARG A 308 13.08 11.58 -2.88
CA ARG A 308 14.08 12.06 -1.90
C ARG A 308 15.35 11.19 -1.91
N PRO A 309 16.51 11.76 -1.50
CA PRO A 309 17.70 10.97 -1.21
C PRO A 309 17.41 9.89 -0.15
N ALA A 310 17.72 8.64 -0.46
CA ALA A 310 17.64 7.49 0.41
C ALA A 310 18.98 6.76 0.39
N LYS A 311 19.47 6.34 1.55
CA LYS A 311 20.74 5.61 1.65
C LYS A 311 20.52 4.14 1.32
N VAL A 312 21.33 3.63 0.39
CA VAL A 312 21.36 2.19 0.07
C VAL A 312 22.01 1.47 1.24
N THR A 313 21.29 0.53 1.86
CA THR A 313 21.77 -0.25 3.00
C THR A 313 22.40 -1.57 2.57
N GLU A 314 21.84 -2.20 1.54
CA GLU A 314 22.25 -3.50 1.04
C GLU A 314 21.98 -3.60 -0.46
N ARG A 315 22.77 -4.43 -1.18
CA ARG A 315 22.54 -4.75 -2.59
C ARG A 315 22.29 -6.25 -2.72
N LEU A 316 21.10 -6.61 -3.18
CA LEU A 316 20.72 -7.98 -3.52
C LEU A 316 20.78 -8.16 -5.04
N ALA A 317 21.40 -9.24 -5.51
CA ALA A 317 21.44 -9.60 -6.93
C ALA A 317 21.05 -11.07 -7.08
N ARG A 318 20.20 -11.37 -8.06
CA ARG A 318 19.81 -12.74 -8.43
C ARG A 318 19.89 -12.88 -9.93
N GLU A 319 20.45 -13.99 -10.41
CA GLU A 319 20.39 -14.35 -11.82
C GLU A 319 19.05 -15.01 -12.12
N ARG A 320 18.36 -14.52 -13.16
CA ARG A 320 17.08 -15.06 -13.60
C ARG A 320 17.08 -15.14 -15.13
N SER A 321 16.74 -16.31 -15.66
CA SER A 321 16.52 -16.50 -17.10
C SER A 321 15.04 -16.41 -17.40
N GLY A 322 14.66 -15.60 -18.38
CA GLY A 322 13.26 -15.37 -18.72
C GLY A 322 13.09 -14.38 -19.87
N ARG A 323 11.85 -14.26 -20.35
CA ARG A 323 11.51 -13.27 -21.38
C ARG A 323 11.59 -11.88 -20.76
N MET A 324 12.34 -10.98 -21.39
CA MET A 324 12.38 -9.56 -21.04
C MET A 324 11.63 -8.74 -22.11
N LEU A 325 11.06 -7.62 -21.68
CA LEU A 325 10.45 -6.61 -22.53
C LEU A 325 11.27 -5.34 -22.46
N THR A 326 11.73 -4.85 -23.61
CA THR A 326 12.37 -3.54 -23.70
C THR A 326 11.39 -2.54 -24.33
N LEU A 327 10.98 -1.55 -23.54
CA LEU A 327 10.18 -0.42 -23.98
C LEU A 327 11.09 0.69 -24.47
N TYR A 328 10.96 1.08 -25.73
CA TYR A 328 11.70 2.20 -26.30
C TYR A 328 10.85 3.47 -26.25
N MET A 329 11.35 4.51 -25.59
CA MET A 329 10.69 5.79 -25.44
C MET A 329 11.13 6.76 -26.55
N ARG A 330 10.26 7.70 -26.92
CA ARG A 330 10.56 8.75 -27.91
C ARG A 330 11.78 9.60 -27.53
N SER A 331 12.05 9.74 -26.23
CA SER A 331 13.24 10.44 -25.71
C SER A 331 14.56 9.70 -26.00
N GLY A 332 14.53 8.56 -26.70
CA GLY A 332 15.68 7.69 -26.93
C GLY A 332 16.03 6.81 -25.72
N ARG A 333 15.30 6.94 -24.61
CA ARG A 333 15.48 6.10 -23.42
C ARG A 333 14.84 4.73 -23.64
N SER A 334 15.41 3.70 -23.04
CA SER A 334 14.79 2.38 -22.97
C SER A 334 14.53 1.99 -21.52
N ILE A 335 13.48 1.19 -21.31
CA ILE A 335 13.16 0.55 -20.04
C ILE A 335 13.10 -0.94 -20.30
N CYS A 336 13.95 -1.71 -19.63
CA CYS A 336 13.92 -3.17 -19.71
C CYS A 336 13.24 -3.73 -18.46
N SER A 337 12.20 -4.54 -18.62
CA SER A 337 11.47 -5.12 -17.51
C SER A 337 10.99 -6.53 -17.82
N THR A 338 10.54 -7.25 -16.79
CA THR A 338 9.81 -8.51 -16.98
C THR A 338 8.40 -8.24 -17.53
N PRO A 339 7.71 -9.23 -18.13
CA PRO A 339 6.33 -9.10 -18.60
C PRO A 339 5.32 -8.71 -17.52
N GLU A 340 5.60 -9.02 -16.25
CA GLU A 340 4.69 -8.77 -15.12
C GLU A 340 4.90 -7.40 -14.47
N HIS A 341 5.92 -6.63 -14.90
CA HIS A 341 6.17 -5.29 -14.36
C HIS A 341 5.04 -4.32 -14.73
N THR A 342 4.52 -3.61 -13.72
CA THR A 342 3.56 -2.53 -13.93
C THR A 342 4.29 -1.21 -14.18
N HIS A 343 4.07 -0.60 -15.34
CA HIS A 343 4.61 0.71 -15.68
C HIS A 343 3.53 1.79 -15.57
N PHE A 344 3.87 2.94 -15.01
CA PHE A 344 2.98 4.10 -15.04
C PHE A 344 3.05 4.76 -16.42
N ALA A 345 1.94 4.68 -17.17
CA ALA A 345 1.79 5.37 -18.44
C ALA A 345 0.90 6.61 -18.28
N GLY A 346 1.41 7.77 -18.72
CA GLY A 346 0.63 8.99 -18.88
C GLY A 346 0.10 9.14 -20.30
N TYR A 347 -0.99 9.88 -20.46
CA TYR A 347 -1.52 10.27 -21.77
C TYR A 347 -1.37 11.78 -21.95
N LEU A 348 -0.71 12.19 -23.03
CA LEU A 348 -0.39 13.58 -23.33
C LEU A 348 -1.04 13.98 -24.66
N LEU A 349 -1.97 14.92 -24.61
CA LEU A 349 -2.70 15.38 -25.78
C LEU A 349 -1.74 15.95 -26.82
N GLY A 350 -1.86 15.50 -28.07
CA GLY A 350 -0.96 15.85 -29.16
C GLY A 350 0.33 15.02 -29.23
N GLU A 351 0.68 14.26 -28.19
CA GLU A 351 1.86 13.41 -28.17
C GLU A 351 1.55 11.92 -28.24
N THR A 352 0.56 11.44 -27.49
CA THR A 352 0.12 10.04 -27.57
C THR A 352 -0.59 9.82 -28.91
N PRO A 353 -0.21 8.81 -29.71
CA PRO A 353 -0.88 8.54 -30.98
C PRO A 353 -2.35 8.15 -30.74
N GLN A 354 -3.21 8.55 -31.67
CA GLN A 354 -4.58 8.06 -31.68
C GLN A 354 -4.58 6.56 -31.97
N THR A 355 -4.95 5.76 -30.99
CA THR A 355 -5.18 4.32 -31.13
C THR A 355 -6.56 3.95 -30.64
N TYR A 356 -7.01 2.76 -31.03
CA TYR A 356 -8.27 2.18 -30.61
C TYR A 356 -7.96 1.06 -29.63
N PHE A 357 -8.88 0.77 -28.72
CA PHE A 357 -8.65 -0.27 -27.74
C PHE A 357 -9.93 -0.98 -27.33
N LEU A 358 -9.74 -2.25 -27.00
CA LEU A 358 -10.70 -3.09 -26.30
C LEU A 358 -10.47 -2.90 -24.80
N TYR A 359 -11.52 -2.58 -24.08
CA TYR A 359 -11.51 -2.52 -22.62
C TYR A 359 -12.49 -3.51 -22.00
N LEU A 360 -12.13 -3.96 -20.81
CA LEU A 360 -12.97 -4.69 -19.87
C LEU A 360 -13.43 -3.72 -18.78
N MET A 361 -14.70 -3.74 -18.44
CA MET A 361 -15.29 -2.82 -17.46
C MET A 361 -16.11 -3.60 -16.44
N HIS A 362 -16.04 -3.19 -15.17
CA HIS A 362 -16.73 -3.80 -14.05
C HIS A 362 -17.59 -2.78 -13.31
N LYS A 363 -18.79 -3.21 -12.92
CA LYS A 363 -19.68 -2.50 -12.01
C LYS A 363 -20.20 -3.48 -10.97
N GLU A 364 -19.92 -3.25 -9.70
CA GLU A 364 -20.11 -4.20 -8.59
C GLU A 364 -21.55 -4.72 -8.49
N SER A 365 -22.55 -3.89 -8.81
CA SER A 365 -23.97 -4.24 -8.80
C SER A 365 -24.52 -4.87 -10.09
N VAL A 366 -23.72 -4.95 -11.16
CA VAL A 366 -24.18 -5.39 -12.50
C VAL A 366 -23.33 -6.52 -13.07
N GLY A 367 -22.01 -6.45 -12.92
CA GLY A 367 -21.05 -7.44 -13.41
C GLY A 367 -20.05 -6.86 -14.41
N TRP A 368 -19.67 -7.66 -15.40
CA TRP A 368 -18.60 -7.37 -16.35
C TRP A 368 -19.15 -7.09 -17.75
N ARG A 369 -18.49 -6.20 -18.49
CA ARG A 369 -18.76 -5.98 -19.91
C ARG A 369 -17.48 -5.71 -20.69
N LEU A 370 -17.56 -5.93 -21.99
CA LEU A 370 -16.58 -5.44 -22.95
C LEU A 370 -17.06 -4.13 -23.57
N GLY A 371 -16.10 -3.40 -24.12
CA GLY A 371 -16.36 -2.18 -24.86
C GLY A 371 -15.14 -1.76 -25.66
N THR A 372 -15.39 -0.99 -26.72
CA THR A 372 -14.32 -0.35 -27.49
C THR A 372 -14.32 1.15 -27.32
N SER A 373 -13.13 1.74 -27.33
CA SER A 373 -12.95 3.19 -27.35
C SER A 373 -11.63 3.53 -28.03
N GLN A 374 -11.24 4.79 -27.92
CA GLN A 374 -10.08 5.37 -28.56
C GLN A 374 -9.38 6.29 -27.58
N VAL A 375 -8.10 6.58 -27.82
CA VAL A 375 -7.29 7.37 -26.87
C VAL A 375 -7.92 8.73 -26.61
N TYR A 376 -8.17 9.53 -27.65
CA TYR A 376 -8.85 10.82 -27.53
C TYR A 376 -10.24 10.81 -28.14
N THR A 377 -11.21 11.48 -27.52
CA THR A 377 -12.56 11.66 -28.05
C THR A 377 -12.58 12.59 -29.28
N ASN A 378 -13.34 12.23 -30.31
CA ASN A 378 -13.52 13.10 -31.49
C ASN A 378 -14.53 14.23 -31.19
N GLY A 379 -14.27 15.43 -31.74
CA GLY A 379 -15.28 16.50 -31.85
C GLY A 379 -15.58 17.31 -30.58
N GLN A 380 -14.68 17.35 -29.59
CA GLN A 380 -14.82 18.25 -28.44
C GLN A 380 -13.71 19.32 -28.42
N GLU A 381 -14.07 20.53 -27.95
CA GLU A 381 -13.16 21.67 -27.75
C GLU A 381 -11.95 21.32 -26.85
N LYS A 382 -12.14 20.35 -25.93
CA LYS A 382 -11.09 19.73 -25.11
C LYS A 382 -11.20 18.20 -25.22
N PRO A 383 -10.30 17.53 -25.96
CA PRO A 383 -10.32 16.08 -26.10
C PRO A 383 -10.12 15.40 -24.75
N MET A 384 -11.03 14.49 -24.38
CA MET A 384 -10.91 13.66 -23.19
C MET A 384 -10.32 12.29 -23.53
N LEU A 385 -9.79 11.60 -22.51
CA LEU A 385 -9.40 10.20 -22.67
C LEU A 385 -10.65 9.33 -22.82
N GLY A 386 -10.73 8.56 -23.91
CA GLY A 386 -11.95 7.81 -24.24
C GLY A 386 -12.37 6.83 -23.14
N PHE A 387 -11.41 6.14 -22.50
CA PHE A 387 -11.72 5.22 -21.40
C PHE A 387 -12.26 5.97 -20.16
N LYS A 388 -11.79 7.19 -19.87
CA LYS A 388 -12.32 8.01 -18.76
C LYS A 388 -13.76 8.43 -19.04
N GLN A 389 -14.04 8.88 -20.26
CA GLN A 389 -15.39 9.23 -20.67
C GLN A 389 -16.34 8.02 -20.57
N ARG A 390 -15.91 6.86 -21.08
CA ARG A 390 -16.71 5.62 -21.02
C ARG A 390 -16.96 5.19 -19.58
N SER A 391 -15.93 5.21 -18.73
CA SER A 391 -16.08 4.84 -17.31
C SER A 391 -17.07 5.76 -16.59
N ALA A 392 -17.03 7.06 -16.87
CA ALA A 392 -17.96 8.03 -16.29
C ALA A 392 -19.40 7.82 -16.80
N GLN A 393 -19.59 7.60 -18.10
CA GLN A 393 -20.92 7.36 -18.70
C GLN A 393 -21.59 6.10 -18.15
N GLU A 394 -20.82 5.06 -17.87
CA GLU A 394 -21.32 3.76 -17.44
C GLU A 394 -21.42 3.62 -15.92
N HIS A 395 -20.91 4.61 -15.16
CA HIS A 395 -20.74 4.57 -13.71
C HIS A 395 -19.98 3.31 -13.28
N ALA A 396 -18.84 3.08 -13.90
CA ALA A 396 -18.01 1.89 -13.67
C ALA A 396 -17.14 2.03 -12.42
N ASP A 397 -17.00 0.93 -11.68
CA ASP A 397 -16.10 0.82 -10.52
C ASP A 397 -14.65 0.51 -10.94
N GLY A 398 -14.48 -0.04 -12.15
CA GLY A 398 -13.16 -0.31 -12.73
C GLY A 398 -13.20 -0.52 -14.24
N THR A 399 -12.14 -0.09 -14.91
CA THR A 399 -11.95 -0.24 -16.35
C THR A 399 -10.49 -0.58 -16.66
N TRP A 400 -10.27 -1.60 -17.49
CA TRP A 400 -8.96 -2.07 -17.91
C TRP A 400 -8.88 -2.07 -19.42
N ILE A 401 -7.87 -1.42 -20.00
CA ILE A 401 -7.55 -1.58 -21.41
C ILE A 401 -6.82 -2.91 -21.56
N ILE A 402 -7.44 -3.86 -22.26
CA ILE A 402 -6.89 -5.21 -22.38
C ILE A 402 -6.12 -5.43 -23.69
N ARG A 403 -6.49 -4.73 -24.77
CA ARG A 403 -5.77 -4.74 -26.05
C ARG A 403 -5.89 -3.41 -26.80
N THR A 404 -4.87 -3.08 -27.59
CA THR A 404 -4.81 -1.88 -28.44
C THR A 404 -4.73 -2.27 -29.91
N HIS A 405 -5.31 -1.44 -30.78
CA HIS A 405 -5.46 -1.67 -32.21
C HIS A 405 -5.17 -0.38 -32.99
N SER A 406 -4.72 -0.56 -34.24
CA SER A 406 -4.49 0.52 -35.19
C SER A 406 -5.79 1.15 -35.71
N THR A 407 -6.88 0.38 -35.80
CA THR A 407 -8.15 0.85 -36.34
C THR A 407 -9.33 0.53 -35.41
N GLU A 408 -10.41 1.31 -35.56
CA GLU A 408 -11.66 1.08 -34.81
C GLU A 408 -12.27 -0.29 -35.16
N ASN A 409 -12.21 -0.67 -36.44
CA ASN A 409 -12.76 -1.93 -36.93
C ASN A 409 -12.05 -3.13 -36.32
N ASP A 410 -10.72 -3.08 -36.20
CA ASP A 410 -9.95 -4.14 -35.55
C ASP A 410 -10.34 -4.29 -34.07
N ALA A 411 -10.51 -3.17 -33.37
CA ALA A 411 -10.95 -3.18 -31.97
C ALA A 411 -12.36 -3.76 -31.82
N ARG A 412 -13.29 -3.42 -32.72
CA ARG A 412 -14.66 -3.94 -32.72
C ARG A 412 -14.73 -5.43 -33.06
N LEU A 413 -13.95 -5.87 -34.05
CA LEU A 413 -13.84 -7.30 -34.36
C LEU A 413 -13.32 -8.06 -33.14
N ASP A 414 -12.30 -7.51 -32.47
CA ASP A 414 -11.74 -8.13 -31.28
C ASP A 414 -12.72 -8.17 -30.11
N GLU A 415 -13.51 -7.11 -29.90
CA GLU A 415 -14.60 -7.09 -28.92
C GLU A 415 -15.58 -8.25 -29.16
N MET A 416 -16.02 -8.45 -30.39
CA MET A 416 -16.96 -9.52 -30.74
C MET A 416 -16.34 -10.91 -30.50
N LEU A 417 -15.10 -11.13 -30.96
CA LEU A 417 -14.42 -12.42 -30.76
C LEU A 417 -14.17 -12.72 -29.27
N THR A 418 -13.81 -11.70 -28.49
CA THR A 418 -13.60 -11.82 -27.04
C THR A 418 -14.91 -12.06 -26.31
N SER A 419 -15.97 -11.35 -26.68
CA SER A 419 -17.31 -11.55 -26.15
C SER A 419 -17.76 -12.99 -26.34
N LEU A 420 -17.64 -13.51 -27.57
CA LEU A 420 -18.03 -14.90 -27.89
C LEU A 420 -17.17 -15.93 -27.14
N ARG A 421 -15.85 -15.70 -27.04
CA ARG A 421 -14.94 -16.63 -26.37
C ARG A 421 -15.20 -16.74 -24.87
N TYR A 422 -15.54 -15.63 -24.21
CA TYR A 422 -15.62 -15.57 -22.74
C TYR A 422 -17.03 -15.34 -22.20
N GLY A 423 -18.04 -15.25 -23.06
CA GLY A 423 -19.42 -15.00 -22.66
C GLY A 423 -19.64 -13.62 -22.02
N LEU A 424 -18.79 -12.64 -22.34
CA LEU A 424 -18.85 -11.30 -21.77
C LEU A 424 -19.75 -10.40 -22.64
N PRO A 425 -20.72 -9.68 -22.07
CA PRO A 425 -21.62 -8.85 -22.86
C PRO A 425 -20.91 -7.57 -23.36
N PRO A 426 -21.13 -7.13 -24.61
CA PRO A 426 -20.67 -5.81 -25.09
C PRO A 426 -21.64 -4.67 -24.70
N LEU A 427 -22.77 -5.01 -24.07
CA LEU A 427 -23.86 -4.08 -23.76
C LEU A 427 -23.47 -3.07 -22.67
N PRO A 428 -23.94 -1.81 -22.78
CA PRO A 428 -23.74 -0.82 -21.75
C PRO A 428 -24.48 -1.13 -20.45
N PHE A 429 -23.90 -0.72 -19.32
CA PHE A 429 -24.53 -0.82 -18.01
C PHE A 429 -25.65 0.20 -17.86
N SER A 430 -25.44 1.38 -18.45
CA SER A 430 -26.40 2.49 -18.37
C SER A 430 -27.01 2.75 -19.76
N PRO A 431 -28.35 2.88 -19.86
CA PRO A 431 -29.01 3.25 -21.11
C PRO A 431 -28.47 4.58 -21.62
N ARG A 432 -28.21 4.68 -22.93
CA ARG A 432 -27.64 5.90 -23.50
C ARG A 432 -28.75 6.89 -23.85
N LYS A 433 -28.61 8.14 -23.42
CA LYS A 433 -29.42 9.26 -23.93
C LYS A 433 -28.99 9.56 -25.37
N GLY A 434 -29.84 9.32 -26.37
CA GLY A 434 -29.51 9.59 -27.77
C GLY A 434 -30.67 9.34 -28.73
N LYS A 435 -30.60 9.95 -29.92
CA LYS A 435 -31.56 9.83 -31.04
C LYS A 435 -31.09 8.87 -32.15
N ALA A 436 -30.15 7.96 -31.86
CA ALA A 436 -29.52 7.13 -32.88
C ALA A 436 -30.37 5.88 -33.16
N VAL A 437 -30.63 5.56 -34.43
CA VAL A 437 -31.46 4.42 -34.86
C VAL A 437 -30.65 3.12 -34.99
N ASN A 438 -29.41 3.12 -34.48
CA ASN A 438 -28.36 2.17 -34.86
C ASN A 438 -28.27 0.96 -33.89
N GLY A 439 -29.34 0.66 -33.15
CA GLY A 439 -29.45 -0.59 -32.38
C GLY A 439 -28.71 -0.66 -31.03
N LEU A 440 -28.42 0.46 -30.37
CA LEU A 440 -27.93 0.48 -28.98
C LEU A 440 -29.09 0.75 -28.01
N VAL A 441 -29.08 0.10 -26.84
CA VAL A 441 -30.14 0.22 -25.82
C VAL A 441 -30.27 1.68 -25.36
N HIS A 442 -31.41 2.29 -25.68
CA HIS A 442 -31.78 3.64 -25.28
C HIS A 442 -32.72 3.63 -24.08
N ASP A 443 -32.72 4.73 -23.32
CA ASP A 443 -33.74 4.97 -22.29
C ASP A 443 -35.13 5.01 -22.96
N ALA A 444 -36.09 4.24 -22.43
CA ALA A 444 -37.43 4.11 -22.98
C ALA A 444 -38.17 5.45 -23.12
N LYS A 445 -37.77 6.49 -22.38
CA LYS A 445 -38.31 7.85 -22.52
C LYS A 445 -37.88 8.60 -23.79
N TYR A 446 -36.96 8.03 -24.58
CA TYR A 446 -36.40 8.64 -25.80
C TYR A 446 -36.61 7.78 -27.06
N ILE A 447 -37.49 6.76 -26.99
CA ILE A 447 -37.96 5.99 -28.15
C ILE A 447 -39.20 6.67 -28.74
#